data_AF-A0A4R2PI26-F1
#
_entry.id   AF-A0A4R2PI26-F1
#
_cell.length_a   1.000
_cell.length_b   1.000
_cell.length_c   1.000
_cell.angle_alpha   90.00
_cell.angle_beta   90.00
_cell.angle_gamma   90.00
#
_symmetry.space_group_name_H-M   'P 1'
#
loop_
_entity.id
_entity.type
_entity.pdbx_description
1 polymer ?
#
loop_
_entity_poly.entity_id
_entity_poly.type
_entity_poly.pdbx_seq_one_letter_code
_entity_poly.pdbx_strand_id
1 'polypeptide(L)' 'MSAAVERIAARRVDRVRARVAARLAALLPGARVEPVAEGVAVSARGLVRRWLADPRLGWWRP' A
#
# COMPACT_ATOMS: atom_id res chain seq x y z
N MET A 1 19.60 15.55 4.71
CA MET A 1 19.41 14.11 5.02
C MET A 1 20.33 13.30 4.11
N SER A 2 20.87 12.15 4.54
CA SER A 2 21.83 11.39 3.71
C SER A 2 21.12 10.48 2.71
N ALA A 3 21.66 10.34 1.49
CA ALA A 3 21.15 9.44 0.45
C ALA A 3 21.07 7.96 0.88
N ALA A 4 21.82 7.55 1.92
CA ALA A 4 21.68 6.22 2.52
C ALA A 4 20.37 6.08 3.31
N VAL A 5 19.99 7.13 4.04
CA VAL A 5 18.76 7.16 4.84
C VAL A 5 17.52 7.14 3.95
N GLU A 6 17.54 7.89 2.85
CA GLU A 6 16.45 7.90 1.86
C GLU A 6 16.23 6.52 1.21
N ARG A 7 17.32 5.83 0.84
CA ARG A 7 17.24 4.46 0.30
C ARG A 7 16.67 3.47 1.31
N ILE A 8 17.02 3.60 2.58
CA ILE A 8 16.47 2.76 3.65
C ILE A 8 14.98 3.03 3.86
N ALA A 9 14.58 4.31 3.87
CA ALA A 9 13.19 4.71 4.00
C ALA A 9 12.35 4.17 2.82
N ALA A 10 12.81 4.34 1.59
CA ALA A 10 12.15 3.82 0.39
C ALA A 10 11.96 2.29 0.46
N ARG A 11 13.02 1.54 0.82
CA ARG A 11 12.92 0.07 1.00
C ARG A 11 11.93 -0.34 2.09
N ARG A 12 11.82 0.43 3.17
CA ARG A 12 10.83 0.17 4.22
C ARG A 12 9.41 0.41 3.72
N VAL A 13 9.18 1.51 3.01
CA VAL A 13 7.89 1.83 2.41
C VAL A 13 7.45 0.73 1.44
N ASP A 14 8.34 0.25 0.57
CA ASP A 14 8.04 -0.82 -0.37
C ASP A 14 7.68 -2.14 0.33
N ARG A 15 8.39 -2.49 1.41
CA ARG A 15 8.03 -3.65 2.24
C ARG A 15 6.65 -3.53 2.87
N VAL A 16 6.30 -2.33 3.35
CA VAL A 16 4.98 -2.07 3.94
C VAL A 16 3.90 -2.20 2.87
N ARG A 17 4.09 -1.59 1.69
CA ARG A 17 3.16 -1.74 0.55
C ARG A 17 2.95 -3.21 0.17
N ALA A 18 4.04 -3.98 0.04
CA ALA A 18 3.97 -5.40 -0.30
C ALA A 18 3.19 -6.19 0.76
N ARG A 19 3.42 -5.92 2.06
CA ARG A 19 2.70 -6.57 3.16
C ARG A 19 1.21 -6.24 3.14
N VAL A 20 0.85 -4.98 2.91
CA VAL A 20 -0.55 -4.54 2.81
C VAL A 20 -1.23 -5.18 1.60
N ALA A 21 -0.57 -5.18 0.44
CA ALA A 21 -1.08 -5.83 -0.77
C ALA A 21 -1.35 -7.33 -0.56
N ALA A 22 -0.41 -8.06 0.03
CA ALA A 22 -0.59 -9.47 0.35
C ALA A 22 -1.76 -9.71 1.31
N ARG A 23 -1.90 -8.86 2.33
CA ARG A 23 -3.02 -8.96 3.29
C ARG A 23 -4.36 -8.69 2.61
N LEU A 24 -4.45 -7.68 1.74
CA LEU A 24 -5.66 -7.36 1.00
C LEU A 24 -6.04 -8.45 0.00
N ALA A 25 -5.05 -9.03 -0.70
CA ALA A 25 -5.28 -10.16 -1.60
C ALA A 25 -5.89 -11.38 -0.86
N ALA A 26 -5.45 -11.64 0.38
CA ALA A 26 -6.00 -12.70 1.20
C ALA A 26 -7.44 -12.42 1.71
N LEU A 27 -7.81 -11.14 1.87
CA LEU A 27 -9.12 -10.73 2.38
C LEU A 27 -10.17 -10.52 1.27
N LEU A 28 -9.73 -10.28 0.03
CA LEU A 28 -10.58 -9.91 -1.09
C LEU A 28 -10.43 -10.93 -2.24
N PRO A 29 -10.99 -12.15 -2.09
CA PRO A 29 -10.95 -13.15 -3.15
C PRO A 29 -11.63 -12.62 -4.43
N GLY A 30 -10.93 -12.73 -5.56
CA GLY A 30 -11.40 -12.22 -6.85
C GLY A 30 -11.10 -10.73 -7.12
N ALA A 31 -10.46 -10.03 -6.18
CA ALA A 31 -9.90 -8.70 -6.43
C ALA A 31 -8.44 -8.79 -6.89
N ARG A 32 -8.06 -7.94 -7.86
CA ARG A 32 -6.66 -7.71 -8.24
C ARG A 32 -6.10 -6.61 -7.34
N VAL A 33 -5.00 -6.91 -6.66
CA VAL A 33 -4.34 -6.04 -5.67
C VAL A 33 -2.89 -5.81 -6.08
N GLU A 34 -2.49 -4.54 -6.20
CA GLU A 34 -1.15 -4.17 -6.70
C GLU A 34 -0.54 -3.01 -5.89
N PRO A 35 0.74 -3.10 -5.49
CA PRO A 35 1.46 -1.94 -4.96
C PRO A 35 1.59 -0.84 -6.03
N VAL A 36 1.38 0.42 -5.65
CA VAL A 36 1.57 1.61 -6.52
C VAL A 36 2.37 2.68 -5.77
N ALA A 37 2.85 3.71 -6.47
CA ALA A 37 3.68 4.75 -5.89
C ALA A 37 2.97 5.51 -4.75
N GLU A 38 1.66 5.58 -4.74
CA GLU A 38 0.87 6.28 -3.72
C GLU A 38 0.33 5.32 -2.63
N GLY A 39 0.53 4.01 -2.75
CA GLY A 39 -0.01 3.03 -1.80
C GLY A 39 -0.27 1.64 -2.41
N VAL A 40 -1.52 1.17 -2.30
CA VAL A 40 -1.97 -0.12 -2.86
C VAL A 40 -3.27 0.10 -3.63
N ALA A 41 -3.27 -0.31 -4.90
CA ALA A 41 -4.45 -0.30 -5.75
C ALA A 41 -5.22 -1.61 -5.59
N VAL A 42 -6.55 -1.53 -5.48
CA VAL A 42 -7.45 -2.68 -5.44
C VAL A 42 -8.50 -2.50 -6.53
N SER A 43 -8.69 -3.55 -7.33
CA SER A 43 -9.68 -3.57 -8.42
C SER A 43 -10.48 -4.86 -8.36
N ALA A 44 -11.80 -4.75 -8.43
CA ALA A 44 -12.70 -5.91 -8.53
C ALA A 44 -13.98 -5.50 -9.26
N ARG A 45 -14.73 -6.47 -9.76
CA ARG A 45 -16.01 -6.22 -10.42
C ARG A 45 -17.00 -5.61 -9.43
N GLY A 46 -17.63 -4.49 -9.78
CA GLY A 46 -18.59 -3.79 -8.93
C GLY A 46 -17.96 -2.94 -7.81
N LEU A 47 -16.63 -2.84 -7.75
CA LEU A 47 -15.93 -2.03 -6.77
C LEU A 47 -15.94 -0.57 -7.22
N VAL A 48 -16.69 0.27 -6.51
CA VAL A 48 -16.66 1.73 -6.73
C VAL A 48 -15.30 2.22 -6.25
N ARG A 49 -14.62 3.05 -7.05
CA ARG A 49 -13.29 3.58 -6.73
C ARG A 49 -13.36 4.32 -5.39
N ARG A 50 -12.75 3.76 -4.34
CA ARG A 50 -12.73 4.33 -2.99
C ARG A 50 -11.30 4.39 -2.47
N TRP A 51 -10.90 5.58 -2.02
CA TRP A 51 -9.65 5.77 -1.29
C TRP A 51 -9.89 5.35 0.15
N LEU A 52 -9.22 4.29 0.59
CA LEU A 52 -9.25 3.88 1.99
C LEU A 52 -8.12 4.60 2.73
N ALA A 53 -8.47 5.58 3.55
CA ALA A 53 -7.56 6.13 4.54
C ALA A 53 -7.64 5.25 5.79
N ASP A 54 -6.62 4.42 6.05
CA ASP A 54 -6.53 3.65 7.29
C ASP A 54 -5.74 4.45 8.35
N PRO A 55 -6.37 4.84 9.49
CA PRO A 55 -5.68 5.56 10.56
C PRO A 55 -4.50 4.80 11.17
N ARG A 56 -4.50 3.46 11.09
CA ARG A 56 -3.38 2.60 11.53
C ARG A 56 -2.16 2.70 10.60
N LEU A 57 -2.33 3.27 9.41
CA LEU A 57 -1.26 3.65 8.48
C LEU A 57 -0.82 5.12 8.68
N GLY A 58 -1.30 5.81 9.72
CA GLY A 58 -1.11 7.24 9.96
C GLY A 58 0.32 7.72 10.21
N TRP A 59 1.30 6.82 10.39
CA TRP A 59 2.73 7.20 10.49
C TRP A 59 3.35 7.61 9.14
N TRP A 60 2.57 7.54 8.05
CA TRP A 60 2.96 7.94 6.70
C TRP A 60 2.20 9.17 6.21
N ARG A 61 1.93 10.15 7.08
CA ARG A 61 1.66 11.51 6.59
C ARG A 61 2.97 12.32 6.61
N PRO A 62 3.29 13.06 5.53
CA PRO A 62 4.44 13.97 5.51
C PRO A 62 4.30 15.07 6.55
#